data_AF-A0A5D0PSD0-F1
#
_entry.id   AF-A0A5D0PSD0-F1
#
_cell.length_a   1.000
_cell.length_b   1.000
_cell.length_c   1.000
_cell.angle_alpha   90.00
_cell.angle_beta   90.00
_cell.angle_gamma   90.00
#
_symmetry.space_group_name_H-M   'P 1'
#
loop_
_entity.id
_entity.type
_entity.pdbx_description
1 polymer ?
#
loop_
_entity_poly.entity_id
_entity_poly.type
_entity_poly.pdbx_seq_one_letter_code
_entity_poly.pdbx_strand_id
1 'polypeptide(L)'
;MTPDDTWEIHAPSLRAAGQGLHGAVEQLVAHWTSLGRALDELQPKMVGEDLVSQLIGGSFQGIRETADDTLRSVMAGLAGHGEKVLRAEANASGAETAVAQQVASIRTP
;
A
#
# COMPACT_ATOMS: atom_id res chain seq x y z
N MET A 1 2.35 -3.87 -35.01
CA MET A 1 1.59 -4.27 -33.81
C MET A 1 0.73 -5.44 -34.23
N THR A 2 1.21 -6.66 -33.98
CA THR A 2 0.48 -7.89 -34.32
C THR A 2 -0.60 -8.16 -33.25
N PRO A 3 -1.68 -8.91 -33.58
CA PRO A 3 -2.84 -9.09 -32.69
C PRO A 3 -2.59 -10.00 -31.47
N ASP A 4 -1.35 -10.45 -31.25
CA ASP A 4 -0.99 -11.50 -30.28
C ASP A 4 -0.52 -10.98 -28.91
N ASP A 5 -0.55 -9.66 -28.66
CA ASP A 5 -0.26 -9.11 -27.33
C ASP A 5 -1.48 -9.24 -26.39
N THR A 6 -2.09 -10.42 -26.34
CA THR A 6 -2.98 -10.80 -25.25
C THR A 6 -2.13 -10.91 -23.99
N TRP A 7 -2.17 -9.86 -23.18
CA TRP A 7 -1.64 -9.87 -21.82
C TRP A 7 -2.34 -10.99 -21.04
N GLU A 8 -1.73 -12.18 -20.96
CA GLU A 8 -2.22 -13.24 -20.09
C GLU A 8 -2.09 -12.74 -18.65
N ILE A 9 -3.24 -12.42 -18.05
CA ILE A 9 -3.29 -12.01 -16.66
C ILE A 9 -3.04 -13.25 -15.81
N HIS A 10 -1.79 -13.46 -15.39
CA HIS A 10 -1.44 -14.54 -14.48
C HIS A 10 -1.97 -14.24 -13.07
N ALA A 11 -3.19 -14.68 -12.76
CA ALA A 11 -3.85 -14.53 -11.46
C ALA A 11 -2.96 -14.85 -10.23
N PRO A 12 -2.12 -15.91 -10.22
CA PRO A 12 -1.22 -16.17 -9.09
C PRO A 12 -0.19 -15.07 -8.84
N SER A 13 0.32 -14.44 -9.91
CA SER A 13 1.32 -13.36 -9.81
C SER A 13 0.71 -12.07 -9.26
N LEU A 14 -0.54 -11.76 -9.65
CA LEU A 14 -1.29 -10.63 -9.09
C LEU A 14 -1.58 -10.83 -7.61
N ARG A 15 -1.96 -12.04 -7.21
CA ARG A 15 -2.18 -12.37 -5.79
C ARG A 15 -0.92 -12.19 -4.96
N ALA A 16 0.21 -12.72 -5.44
CA ALA A 16 1.51 -12.56 -4.78
C ALA A 16 1.92 -11.08 -4.68
N ALA A 17 1.72 -10.29 -5.74
CA ALA A 17 1.98 -8.86 -5.75
C ALA A 17 1.09 -8.10 -4.76
N GLY A 18 -0.22 -8.40 -4.71
CA GLY A 18 -1.17 -7.79 -3.78
C GLY A 18 -0.84 -8.11 -2.32
N GLN A 19 -0.51 -9.37 -2.01
CA GLN A 19 -0.07 -9.78 -0.66
C GLN A 19 1.27 -9.13 -0.27
N GLY A 20 2.22 -9.07 -1.20
CA GLY A 20 3.52 -8.41 -0.98
C GLY A 20 3.38 -6.92 -0.70
N LEU A 21 2.52 -6.22 -1.46
CA LEU A 21 2.20 -4.81 -1.20
C LEU A 21 1.54 -4.61 0.16
N HIS A 22 0.61 -5.49 0.55
CA HIS A 22 -0.04 -5.42 1.85
C HIS A 22 0.97 -5.57 2.99
N GLY A 23 1.81 -6.61 2.94
CA GLY A 23 2.84 -6.83 3.95
C GLY A 23 3.88 -5.71 4.03
N ALA A 24 4.24 -5.10 2.89
CA ALA A 24 5.12 -3.94 2.86
C ALA A 24 4.47 -2.71 3.54
N VAL A 25 3.16 -2.50 3.36
CA VAL A 25 2.41 -1.44 4.04
C VAL A 25 2.38 -1.68 5.55
N GLU A 26 2.11 -2.91 6.00
CA GLU A 26 2.13 -3.25 7.44
C GLU A 26 3.49 -2.97 8.08
N GLN A 27 4.59 -3.35 7.40
CA GLN A 27 5.94 -3.05 7.87
C GLN A 27 6.21 -1.53 7.93
N LEU A 28 5.75 -0.78 6.93
CA LEU A 28 5.89 0.67 6.92
C LEU A 28 5.13 1.33 8.08
N VAL A 29 3.91 0.87 8.38
CA VAL A 29 3.13 1.31 9.56
C VAL A 29 3.89 1.03 10.85
N ALA A 30 4.46 -0.17 11.00
CA ALA A 30 5.20 -0.56 12.20
C ALA A 30 6.47 0.30 12.39
N HIS A 31 7.25 0.52 11.32
CA HIS A 31 8.43 1.37 11.35
C HIS A 31 8.07 2.82 11.69
N TRP A 32 7.01 3.36 11.07
CA TRP A 32 6.55 4.70 11.36
C TRP A 32 6.09 4.87 12.81
N THR A 33 5.34 3.90 13.34
CA THR A 33 4.90 3.90 14.74
C THR A 33 6.07 3.83 15.72
N SER A 34 7.12 3.06 15.38
CA SER A 34 8.35 2.99 16.17
C SER A 34 9.10 4.33 16.14
N LEU A 35 9.22 4.94 14.95
CA LEU A 35 9.83 6.25 14.79
C LEU A 35 9.07 7.31 15.57
N GLY A 36 7.74 7.39 15.45
CA GLY A 36 6.90 8.32 16.20
C GLY A 36 7.15 8.25 17.71
N ARG A 37 7.23 7.04 18.28
CA ARG A 37 7.59 6.83 19.69
C ARG A 37 8.98 7.36 20.05
N ALA A 38 9.99 7.08 19.21
CA ALA A 38 11.33 7.60 19.45
C ALA A 38 11.38 9.14 19.37
N LEU A 39 10.57 9.75 18.50
CA LEU A 39 10.44 11.21 18.40
C LEU A 39 9.73 11.79 19.64
N ASP A 40 8.68 11.14 20.16
CA ASP A 40 8.00 11.54 21.40
C ASP A 40 8.94 11.51 22.62
N GLU A 41 9.91 10.58 22.65
CA GLU A 41 10.94 10.53 23.70
C GLU A 41 12.01 11.63 23.56
N LEU A 42 12.24 12.11 22.34
CA LEU A 42 13.21 13.16 22.02
C LEU A 42 12.63 14.57 22.22
N GLN A 43 11.34 14.76 21.96
CA GLN A 43 10.69 16.06 22.02
C GLN A 43 10.94 16.82 23.33
N PRO A 44 10.77 16.23 24.54
CA PRO A 44 11.02 16.93 25.80
C PRO A 44 12.46 17.40 26.00
N LYS A 45 13.41 16.79 25.27
CA LYS A 45 14.85 17.13 25.34
C LYS A 45 15.23 18.30 24.43
N MET A 46 14.36 18.65 23.48
CA MET A 46 14.60 19.72 22.51
C MET A 46 13.87 21.03 22.86
N VAL A 47 12.81 20.93 23.66
CA VAL A 47 12.01 22.10 24.07
C VAL A 47 12.55 22.68 25.39
N GLY A 48 13.45 23.65 25.28
CA GLY A 48 13.80 24.61 26.34
C GLY A 48 12.91 25.86 26.30
N GLU A 49 12.99 26.70 27.33
CA GLU A 49 12.19 27.93 27.44
C GLU A 49 12.63 29.04 26.49
N ASP A 50 13.85 28.98 25.95
CA ASP A 50 14.38 30.02 25.08
C ASP A 50 13.80 29.97 23.65
N LEU A 51 13.88 31.12 22.96
CA LEU A 51 13.30 31.32 21.63
C LEU A 51 13.88 30.36 20.58
N VAL A 52 15.15 29.97 20.70
CA VAL A 52 15.81 29.05 19.77
C VAL A 52 15.29 27.63 19.97
N SER A 53 15.15 27.20 21.22
CA SER A 53 14.50 25.94 21.57
C SER A 53 13.04 25.85 21.12
N GLN A 54 12.27 26.94 21.27
CA GLN A 54 10.89 27.00 20.77
C GLN A 54 10.84 26.91 19.23
N LEU A 55 11.75 27.59 18.52
CA LEU A 55 11.85 27.52 17.06
C LEU A 55 12.25 26.11 16.58
N ILE A 56 13.22 25.47 17.25
CA ILE A 56 13.66 24.11 16.95
C ILE A 56 12.51 23.11 17.19
N GLY A 57 11.85 23.21 18.35
CA GLY A 57 10.71 22.36 18.69
C GLY A 57 9.55 22.52 17.69
N GLY A 58 9.21 23.75 17.33
CA GLY A 58 8.17 24.04 16.35
C GLY A 58 8.51 23.56 14.93
N SER A 59 9.76 23.78 14.48
CA SER A 59 10.22 23.31 13.17
C SER A 59 10.21 21.78 13.08
N PHE A 60 10.63 21.12 14.16
CA PHE A 60 10.60 19.67 14.25
C PHE A 60 9.17 19.11 14.22
N GLN A 61 8.24 19.74 14.95
CA GLN A 61 6.84 19.37 14.92
C GLN A 61 6.24 19.54 13.51
N GLY A 62 6.52 20.64 12.81
CA GLY A 62 6.03 20.84 11.44
C GLY A 62 6.58 19.82 10.44
N ILE A 63 7.86 19.45 10.56
CA ILE A 63 8.48 18.38 9.75
C ILE A 63 7.79 17.04 10.04
N ARG A 64 7.54 16.73 11.32
CA ARG A 64 6.86 15.50 11.74
C ARG A 64 5.44 15.43 11.16
N GLU A 65 4.65 16.49 11.28
CA GLU A 65 3.27 16.54 10.74
C GLU A 65 3.26 16.33 9.22
N THR A 66 4.20 16.98 8.50
CA THR A 66 4.35 16.81 7.05
C THR A 66 4.72 15.37 6.67
N ALA A 67 5.62 14.75 7.44
CA ALA A 67 6.03 13.36 7.24
C ALA A 67 4.89 12.38 7.55
N ASP A 68 4.12 12.63 8.62
CA ASP A 68 2.91 11.89 8.99
C ASP A 68 1.89 11.88 7.86
N ASP A 69 1.57 13.06 7.32
CA ASP A 69 0.59 13.20 6.24
C ASP A 69 1.06 12.55 4.94
N THR A 70 2.34 12.73 4.60
CA THR A 70 2.94 12.10 3.41
C THR A 70 2.88 10.59 3.50
N LEU A 71 3.28 10.02 4.64
CA LEU A 71 3.26 8.57 4.85
C LEU A 71 1.83 8.03 4.88
N ARG A 72 0.89 8.72 5.52
CA ARG A 72 -0.53 8.33 5.51
C ARG A 72 -1.08 8.28 4.08
N SER A 73 -0.75 9.28 3.26
CA SER A 73 -1.16 9.31 1.85
C SER A 73 -0.54 8.17 1.03
N VAL A 74 0.76 7.90 1.20
CA VAL A 74 1.45 6.79 0.53
C VAL A 74 0.87 5.44 0.94
N MET A 75 0.62 5.23 2.24
CA MET A 75 0.03 4.00 2.75
C MET A 75 -1.39 3.79 2.22
N ALA A 76 -2.22 4.83 2.20
CA ALA A 76 -3.57 4.75 1.62
C ALA A 76 -3.54 4.44 0.11
N GLY A 77 -2.60 5.05 -0.62
CA GLY A 77 -2.40 4.78 -2.05
C GLY A 77 -1.96 3.35 -2.32
N LEU A 78 -1.00 2.83 -1.55
CA LEU A 78 -0.51 1.46 -1.68
C LEU A 78 -1.59 0.42 -1.31
N ALA A 79 -2.32 0.65 -0.23
CA ALA A 79 -3.43 -0.21 0.18
C ALA A 79 -4.53 -0.24 -0.91
N GLY A 80 -4.93 0.93 -1.42
CA GLY A 80 -5.91 1.03 -2.50
C GLY A 80 -5.44 0.42 -3.82
N HIS A 81 -4.14 0.46 -4.12
CA HIS A 81 -3.58 -0.23 -5.28
C HIS A 81 -3.59 -1.75 -5.09
N GLY A 82 -3.18 -2.25 -3.91
CA GLY A 82 -3.26 -3.67 -3.57
C GLY A 82 -4.66 -4.24 -3.67
N GLU A 83 -5.68 -3.51 -3.19
CA GLU A 83 -7.08 -3.92 -3.31
C GLU A 83 -7.53 -4.00 -4.78
N LYS A 84 -7.12 -3.04 -5.62
CA LYS A 84 -7.41 -3.06 -7.06
C LYS A 84 -6.77 -4.26 -7.76
N VAL A 85 -5.53 -4.60 -7.38
CA VAL A 85 -4.82 -5.78 -7.91
C VAL A 85 -5.52 -7.08 -7.51
N LEU A 86 -5.95 -7.21 -6.25
CA LEU A 86 -6.70 -8.37 -5.78
C LEU A 86 -8.09 -8.47 -6.45
N ARG A 87 -8.78 -7.34 -6.67
CA ARG A 87 -10.05 -7.32 -7.40
C ARG A 87 -9.88 -7.69 -8.87
N ALA A 88 -8.81 -7.24 -9.52
CA ALA A 88 -8.50 -7.62 -10.91
C ALA A 88 -8.25 -9.13 -11.03
N GLU A 89 -7.55 -9.73 -10.05
CA GLU A 89 -7.35 -11.17 -9.95
C GLU A 89 -8.69 -11.93 -9.78
N ALA A 90 -9.53 -11.51 -8.85
CA ALA A 90 -10.84 -12.13 -8.63
C ALA A 90 -11.73 -12.07 -9.88
N ASN A 91 -11.70 -10.94 -10.60
CA ASN A 91 -12.44 -10.78 -11.85
C ASN A 91 -11.90 -11.69 -12.96
N ALA A 92 -10.58 -11.80 -13.10
CA ALA A 92 -9.95 -12.67 -14.11
C ALA A 92 -10.28 -14.15 -13.84
N SER A 93 -10.11 -14.61 -12.60
CA SER A 93 -10.43 -15.98 -12.18
C SER A 93 -11.92 -16.33 -12.37
N GLY A 94 -12.82 -15.38 -12.06
CA GLY A 94 -14.26 -15.54 -12.30
C GLY A 94 -14.60 -15.64 -13.78
N ALA A 95 -13.97 -14.83 -14.63
CA ALA A 95 -14.17 -14.87 -16.08
C ALA A 95 -13.67 -16.19 -16.68
N GLU A 96 -12.49 -16.66 -16.28
CA GLU A 96 -11.95 -17.97 -16.72
C GLU A 96 -12.88 -19.13 -16.34
N THR A 97 -13.41 -19.10 -15.10
CA THR A 97 -14.35 -20.13 -14.62
C THR A 97 -15.66 -20.13 -15.43
N ALA A 98 -16.22 -18.95 -15.71
CA ALA A 98 -17.44 -18.82 -16.50
C ALA A 98 -17.25 -19.29 -17.95
N VAL A 99 -16.11 -18.95 -18.57
CA VAL A 99 -15.76 -19.42 -19.91
C VAL A 99 -15.55 -20.94 -19.92
N ALA A 100 -14.84 -21.49 -18.94
CA ALA A 100 -14.63 -22.94 -18.83
C ALA A 100 -15.96 -23.69 -18.69
N GLN A 101 -16.91 -23.16 -17.90
CA GLN A 101 -18.26 -23.73 -17.76
C GLN A 101 -19.06 -23.65 -19.07
N GLN A 102 -19.00 -22.54 -19.80
CA GLN A 102 -19.64 -22.43 -21.12
C GLN A 102 -19.04 -23.39 -22.15
N VAL A 103 -17.71 -23.55 -22.16
CA VAL A 103 -17.04 -24.50 -23.07
C VAL A 103 -17.43 -25.94 -22.72
N ALA A 104 -17.53 -26.27 -21.43
CA ALA A 104 -17.96 -27.59 -20.98
C ALA A 104 -19.43 -27.88 -21.34
N SER A 105 -20.33 -26.90 -21.22
CA SER A 105 -21.74 -27.06 -21.58
C SER A 105 -21.97 -27.21 -23.09
N ILE A 106 -21.09 -26.66 -23.93
CA ILE A 106 -21.12 -26.85 -25.39
C ILE A 106 -20.49 -28.18 -25.82
N ARG A 107 -19.50 -28.68 -25.09
CA ARG A 107 -18.78 -29.94 -25.42
C ARG A 107 -19.49 -31.21 -24.95
N THR A 108 -20.55 -31.09 -24.17
CA THR A 108 -21.34 -32.25 -23.73
C THR A 108 -22.67 -32.24 -24.51
N PRO A 109 -22.87 -33.12 -25.51
CA PRO A 109 -24.14 -33.23 -26.24
C PRO A 109 -25.26 -33.80 -25.35
#